data_AF-A0A4Q2X2E7-F1
#
_entry.id   AF-A0A4Q2X2E7-F1
#
_cell.length_a   1.000
_cell.length_b   1.000
_cell.length_c   1.000
_cell.angle_alpha   90.00
_cell.angle_beta   90.00
_cell.angle_gamma   90.00
#
_symmetry.space_group_name_H-M   'P 1'
#
loop_
_entity.id
_entity.type
_entity.pdbx_description
1 polymer ?
#
loop_
_entity_poly.entity_id
_entity_poly.type
_entity_poly.pdbx_seq_one_letter_code
_entity_poly.pdbx_strand_id
1 'polypeptide(L)'
;MTFRRVSPNGEYRTLRLASENGRWELGMSPYSHGMRLRMGFAGCPPRVMDFCMGRDESLFPQVLVAVLKRLEAVEESAEPEVIDAAFPWAGTRADLAVHLTQLIDPWQHGSCP
;
A
#
# COMPACT_ATOMS: atom_id res chain seq x y z
N MET A 1 -12.24 -2.30 -2.43
CA MET A 1 -12.46 -1.63 -1.14
C MET A 1 -12.03 -0.18 -1.23
N THR A 2 -12.72 0.72 -0.55
CA THR A 2 -12.45 2.17 -0.55
C THR A 2 -11.95 2.61 0.83
N PHE A 3 -11.22 3.72 0.87
CA PHE A 3 -10.57 4.22 2.08
C PHE A 3 -10.92 5.67 2.35
N ARG A 4 -11.07 6.01 3.64
CA ARG A 4 -11.21 7.38 4.12
C ARG A 4 -10.03 7.75 5.00
N ARG A 5 -9.68 9.04 4.99
CA ARG A 5 -8.63 9.56 5.88
C ARG A 5 -9.12 9.57 7.33
N VAL A 6 -8.27 9.13 8.23
CA VAL A 6 -8.48 9.17 9.69
C VAL A 6 -7.26 9.76 10.39
N SER A 7 -7.37 10.10 11.67
CA SER A 7 -6.26 10.66 12.43
C SER A 7 -5.08 9.67 12.52
N PRO A 8 -3.84 10.12 12.22
CA PRO A 8 -2.61 9.36 12.42
C PRO A 8 -2.49 8.74 13.82
N ASN A 9 -1.73 7.65 13.93
CA ASN A 9 -1.41 6.99 15.20
C ASN A 9 0.08 6.57 15.23
N GLY A 10 0.47 5.78 16.24
CA GLY A 10 1.86 5.30 16.37
C GLY A 10 2.36 4.46 15.19
N GLU A 11 1.48 3.70 14.54
CA GLU A 11 1.82 2.81 13.41
C GLU A 11 1.85 3.56 12.06
N TYR A 12 1.02 4.59 11.94
CA TYR A 12 0.77 5.39 10.74
C TYR A 12 0.97 6.88 11.04
N ARG A 13 2.24 7.30 11.09
CA ARG A 13 2.65 8.59 11.68
C ARG A 13 2.42 9.79 10.75
N THR A 14 2.44 9.59 9.44
CA THR A 14 2.30 10.68 8.45
C THR A 14 0.90 10.70 7.85
N LEU A 15 0.41 9.54 7.42
CA LEU A 15 -0.93 9.37 6.86
C LEU A 15 -1.52 8.07 7.38
N ARG A 16 -2.79 8.12 7.78
CA ARG A 16 -3.59 6.93 8.09
C ARG A 16 -4.90 6.99 7.35
N LEU A 17 -5.23 5.88 6.73
CA LEU A 17 -6.45 5.63 6.00
C LEU A 17 -7.11 4.39 6.63
N ALA A 18 -8.43 4.44 6.81
CA ALA A 18 -9.22 3.30 7.22
C ALA A 18 -10.17 2.93 6.08
N SER A 19 -10.38 1.63 5.84
CA SER A 19 -11.41 1.18 4.91
C SER A 19 -12.80 1.58 5.40
N GLU A 20 -13.79 1.61 4.52
CA GLU A 20 -15.14 2.09 4.87
C GLU A 20 -15.79 1.33 6.03
N ASN A 21 -15.70 -0.01 6.06
CA ASN A 21 -16.20 -0.80 7.18
C ASN A 21 -15.19 -0.92 8.33
N GLY A 22 -14.04 -0.24 8.23
CA GLY A 22 -13.03 -0.15 9.28
C GLY A 22 -12.26 -1.44 9.54
N ARG A 23 -12.30 -2.43 8.63
CA ARG A 23 -11.54 -3.68 8.78
C ARG A 23 -10.05 -3.49 8.52
N TRP A 24 -9.69 -2.63 7.58
CA TRP A 24 -8.31 -2.41 7.13
C TRP A 24 -7.81 -1.01 7.43
N GLU A 25 -6.52 -0.93 7.76
CA GLU A 25 -5.78 0.32 7.84
C GLU A 25 -4.61 0.29 6.87
N LEU A 26 -4.45 1.40 6.15
CA LEU A 26 -3.36 1.66 5.21
C LEU A 26 -2.75 3.00 5.58
N GLY A 27 -1.44 3.14 5.50
CA GLY A 27 -0.86 4.44 5.77
C GLY A 27 0.64 4.52 5.55
N MET A 28 1.15 5.72 5.77
CA MET A 28 2.55 6.06 5.57
C MET A 28 3.20 6.45 6.88
N SER A 29 4.41 5.94 7.09
CA SER A 29 5.22 6.23 8.26
C SER A 29 6.68 6.46 7.87
N PRO A 30 7.35 7.50 8.42
CA PRO A 30 8.75 7.74 8.15
C PRO A 30 9.62 6.79 8.98
N TYR A 31 10.72 6.34 8.40
CA TYR A 31 11.77 5.52 9.02
C TYR A 31 13.15 6.05 8.60
N SER A 32 14.22 5.59 9.24
CA SER A 32 15.62 6.03 8.97
C SER A 32 16.03 5.92 7.49
N HIS A 33 15.47 4.95 6.78
CA HIS A 33 15.79 4.66 5.38
C HIS A 33 14.81 5.28 4.37
N GLY A 34 13.73 5.94 4.81
CA GLY A 34 12.75 6.53 3.91
C GLY A 34 11.30 6.46 4.43
N MET A 35 10.36 6.69 3.53
CA MET A 35 8.93 6.54 3.81
C MET A 35 8.50 5.08 3.60
N ARG A 36 7.76 4.51 4.55
CA ARG A 36 7.18 3.17 4.40
C ARG A 36 5.68 3.26 4.18
N LEU A 37 5.17 2.49 3.23
CA LEU A 37 3.74 2.26 3.06
C LEU A 37 3.39 0.93 3.74
N ARG A 38 2.42 0.97 4.65
CA ARG A 38 2.08 -0.13 5.54
C ARG A 38 0.59 -0.41 5.50
N MET A 39 0.18 -1.68 5.61
CA MET A 39 -1.22 -2.09 5.70
C MET A 39 -1.41 -3.28 6.62
N GLY A 40 -2.54 -3.30 7.31
CA GLY A 40 -2.98 -4.44 8.12
C GLY A 40 -4.38 -4.25 8.66
N PHE A 41 -4.81 -5.16 9.52
CA PHE A 41 -6.10 -5.04 10.20
C PHE A 41 -6.13 -3.82 11.12
N ALA A 42 -7.30 -3.19 11.22
CA ALA A 42 -7.49 -2.05 12.11
C ALA A 42 -7.21 -2.42 13.57
N GLY A 43 -6.50 -1.54 14.27
CA GLY A 43 -6.09 -1.76 15.67
C GLY A 43 -4.98 -2.79 15.88
N CYS A 44 -4.47 -3.42 14.82
CA CYS A 44 -3.34 -4.36 14.88
C CYS A 44 -2.08 -3.74 14.28
N PRO A 45 -0.87 -4.19 14.68
CA PRO A 45 0.34 -3.86 13.96
C PRO A 45 0.21 -4.26 12.48
N PRO A 46 0.65 -3.44 11.51
CA PRO A 46 0.53 -3.76 10.10
C PRO A 46 1.46 -4.92 9.74
N ARG A 47 0.88 -5.94 9.09
CA ARG A 47 1.56 -7.21 8.75
C ARG A 47 1.31 -7.69 7.33
N VAL A 48 0.35 -7.08 6.63
CA VAL A 48 -0.06 -7.51 5.28
C VAL A 48 0.84 -6.84 4.24
N MET A 49 0.98 -5.52 4.33
CA MET A 49 1.90 -4.79 3.46
C MET A 49 2.86 -3.97 4.31
N ASP A 50 4.16 -4.03 4.01
CA ASP A 50 5.15 -3.16 4.62
C ASP A 50 6.40 -3.01 3.72
N PHE A 51 6.41 -2.01 2.84
CA PHE A 51 7.55 -1.74 1.96
C PHE A 51 8.08 -0.31 2.06
N CYS A 52 9.37 -0.14 1.78
CA CYS A 52 10.04 1.16 1.75
C CYS A 52 9.93 1.78 0.35
N MET A 53 9.47 3.03 0.28
CA MET A 53 9.42 3.85 -0.93
C MET A 53 10.69 4.69 -1.13
N GLY A 54 11.67 4.53 -0.24
CA GLY A 54 12.87 5.37 -0.23
C GLY A 54 12.58 6.81 0.22
N ARG A 55 13.39 7.75 -0.28
CA ARG A 55 13.37 9.17 0.15
C ARG A 55 12.83 10.11 -0.92
N ASP A 56 12.47 9.61 -2.09
CA ASP A 56 11.95 10.43 -3.17
C ASP A 56 10.47 10.76 -2.94
N GLU A 57 10.22 11.92 -2.34
CA GLU A 57 8.87 12.36 -1.98
C GLU A 57 7.95 12.55 -3.19
N SER A 58 8.52 12.75 -4.39
CA SER A 58 7.74 12.91 -5.63
C SER A 58 6.99 11.64 -6.03
N LEU A 59 7.45 10.48 -5.53
CA LEU A 59 6.84 9.18 -5.80
C LEU A 59 5.72 8.82 -4.83
N PHE A 60 5.71 9.39 -3.61
CA PHE A 60 4.78 8.96 -2.57
C PHE A 60 3.30 9.05 -2.97
N PRO A 61 2.82 10.17 -3.58
CA PRO A 61 1.43 10.26 -3.99
C PRO A 61 1.08 9.25 -5.09
N GLN A 62 2.00 9.00 -6.02
CA GLN A 62 1.79 8.09 -7.16
C GLN A 62 1.67 6.65 -6.69
N VAL A 63 2.57 6.23 -5.79
CA VAL A 63 2.55 4.91 -5.16
C VAL A 63 1.27 4.72 -4.35
N LEU A 64 0.91 5.71 -3.53
CA LEU A 64 -0.32 5.65 -2.73
C LEU A 64 -1.56 5.50 -3.61
N VAL A 65 -1.69 6.32 -4.66
CA VAL A 65 -2.83 6.25 -5.59
C VAL A 65 -2.89 4.90 -6.30
N ALA A 66 -1.75 4.38 -6.76
CA ALA A 66 -1.71 3.09 -7.44
C ALA A 66 -2.11 1.92 -6.51
N VAL A 67 -1.67 1.94 -5.26
CA VAL A 67 -2.07 0.96 -4.24
C VAL A 67 -3.56 1.06 -3.96
N LEU A 68 -4.09 2.27 -3.75
CA LEU A 68 -5.52 2.49 -3.52
C LEU A 68 -6.36 1.97 -4.69
N LYS A 69 -5.99 2.31 -5.94
CA LYS A 69 -6.67 1.81 -7.14
C LYS A 69 -6.66 0.29 -7.26
N ARG A 70 -5.57 -0.36 -6.88
CA ARG A 70 -5.51 -1.83 -6.92
C ARG A 70 -6.38 -2.45 -5.83
N LEU A 71 -6.42 -1.84 -4.64
CA LEU A 71 -7.29 -2.27 -3.54
C LEU A 71 -8.78 -2.02 -3.84
N GLU A 72 -9.14 -1.08 -4.71
CA GLU A 72 -10.55 -0.86 -5.11
C GLU A 72 -11.21 -2.14 -5.63
N ALA A 73 -10.47 -2.99 -6.35
CA ALA A 73 -10.94 -4.27 -6.88
C ALA A 73 -11.01 -5.40 -5.84
N VAL A 74 -10.46 -5.21 -4.63
CA VAL A 74 -10.43 -6.23 -3.57
C VAL A 74 -11.60 -6.02 -2.61
N GLU A 75 -12.38 -7.06 -2.32
CA GLU A 75 -13.46 -6.97 -1.32
C GLU A 75 -12.90 -6.65 0.07
N GLU A 76 -13.61 -5.83 0.85
CA GLU A 76 -13.15 -5.49 2.20
C GLU A 76 -13.11 -6.72 3.12
N SER A 77 -13.97 -7.71 2.86
CA SER A 77 -13.99 -9.00 3.56
C SER A 77 -12.85 -9.94 3.21
N ALA A 78 -12.00 -9.58 2.24
CA ALA A 78 -10.90 -10.43 1.79
C ALA A 78 -9.97 -10.83 2.95
N GLU A 79 -9.33 -11.99 2.81
CA GLU A 79 -8.30 -12.45 3.73
C GLU A 79 -6.94 -11.80 3.39
N PRO A 80 -5.99 -11.72 4.36
CA PRO A 80 -4.67 -11.12 4.14
C PRO A 80 -3.95 -11.63 2.88
N GLU A 81 -4.05 -12.92 2.61
CA GLU A 81 -3.39 -13.59 1.48
C GLU A 81 -3.88 -13.07 0.13
N VAL A 82 -5.14 -12.63 0.05
CA VAL A 82 -5.72 -12.03 -1.17
C VAL A 82 -5.14 -10.64 -1.42
N ILE A 83 -4.92 -9.87 -0.34
CA ILE A 83 -4.28 -8.55 -0.43
C ILE A 83 -2.80 -8.72 -0.80
N ASP A 84 -2.11 -9.68 -0.18
CA ASP A 84 -0.71 -9.99 -0.52
C ASP A 84 -0.58 -10.41 -1.99
N ALA A 85 -1.52 -11.21 -2.51
CA ALA A 85 -1.56 -11.59 -3.91
C ALA A 85 -1.78 -10.41 -4.87
N ALA A 86 -2.42 -9.32 -4.42
CA ALA A 86 -2.53 -8.09 -5.20
C ALA A 86 -1.18 -7.33 -5.29
N PHE A 87 -0.24 -7.63 -4.39
CA PHE A 87 1.11 -7.07 -4.36
C PHE A 87 2.18 -8.17 -4.18
N PRO A 88 2.38 -9.08 -5.15
CA PRO A 88 3.26 -10.25 -4.97
C PRO A 88 4.71 -9.92 -4.61
N TRP A 89 5.16 -8.70 -4.95
CA TRP A 89 6.49 -8.17 -4.67
C TRP A 89 6.61 -7.48 -3.30
N ALA A 90 5.49 -7.11 -2.65
CA ALA A 90 5.51 -6.37 -1.39
C ALA A 90 6.03 -7.20 -0.21
N GLY A 91 5.83 -8.53 -0.24
CA GLY A 91 6.36 -9.45 0.77
C GLY A 91 7.80 -9.90 0.54
N THR A 92 8.36 -9.70 -0.65
CA THR A 92 9.64 -10.34 -1.07
C THR A 92 10.84 -9.40 -1.16
N ARG A 93 10.67 -8.07 -1.22
CA ARG A 93 11.80 -7.12 -1.27
C ARG A 93 11.53 -5.78 -0.58
N ALA A 94 12.59 -5.24 0.02
CA ALA A 94 12.56 -3.96 0.72
C ALA A 94 12.58 -2.72 -0.20
N ASP A 95 12.75 -2.88 -1.51
CA ASP A 95 12.93 -1.76 -2.45
C ASP A 95 11.85 -1.75 -3.56
N LEU A 96 10.92 -0.81 -3.42
CA LEU A 96 9.85 -0.56 -4.39
C LEU A 96 10.38 -0.06 -5.75
N ALA A 97 11.60 0.49 -5.81
CA ALA A 97 12.20 1.04 -7.05
C ALA A 97 12.17 0.05 -8.22
N VAL A 98 12.29 -1.25 -7.93
CA VAL A 98 12.30 -2.32 -8.93
C VAL A 98 10.92 -2.58 -9.55
N HIS A 99 9.84 -2.28 -8.81
CA HIS A 99 8.47 -2.60 -9.19
C HIS A 99 7.58 -1.36 -9.41
N LEU A 100 8.16 -0.17 -9.24
CA LEU A 100 7.49 1.12 -9.41
C LEU A 100 6.77 1.22 -10.77
N THR A 101 7.40 0.74 -11.86
CA THR A 101 6.76 0.69 -13.18
C THR A 101 5.53 -0.23 -13.22
N GLN A 102 5.56 -1.39 -12.58
CA GLN A 102 4.43 -2.35 -12.54
C GLN A 102 3.26 -1.85 -11.66
N LEU A 103 3.56 -0.92 -10.75
CA LEU A 103 2.57 -0.32 -9.87
C LEU A 103 1.95 0.94 -10.52
N ILE A 104 2.77 1.81 -11.10
CA ILE A 104 2.34 3.10 -11.67
C ILE A 104 1.84 2.95 -13.11
N ASP A 105 2.37 2.00 -13.88
CA ASP A 105 1.99 1.75 -15.27
C ASP A 105 1.69 0.25 -15.51
N PRO A 106 0.46 -0.21 -15.22
CA PRO A 106 0.09 -1.61 -15.41
C PRO A 106 0.05 -2.05 -16.90
N TRP A 107 0.25 -1.14 -17.86
CA TRP A 107 0.06 -1.38 -19.30
C TRP A 107 1.28 -1.92 -20.08
N GLN A 108 2.37 -2.32 -19.42
CA GLN A 108 3.58 -2.82 -20.12
C GLN A 108 3.78 -4.35 -20.13
N HIS A 109 2.82 -5.14 -19.63
CA HIS A 109 2.78 -6.58 -19.92
C HIS A 109 1.49 -6.96 -20.63
N GLY A 110 1.49 -6.76 -21.94
CA GLY A 110 0.43 -7.22 -22.83
C GLY A 110 0.23 -6.28 -24.00
N SER A 111 1.23 -6.14 -24.86
CA SER A 111 1.02 -5.62 -26.20
C SER A 111 -0.12 -6.41 -26.87
N CYS A 112 -1.18 -5.72 -27.27
CA CYS A 112 -2.04 -6.12 -28.40
C CYS A 112 -1.16 -6.29 -29.66
N PRO A 113 -1.49 -7.23 -30.56
CA PRO A 113 -2.73 -7.20 -31.34
C PRO A 113 -3.78 -8.24 -30.94
#